data_AF-A0A3D2LAI9-F1
#
_entry.id   AF-A0A3D2LAI9-F1
#
_cell.length_a   1.000
_cell.length_b   1.000
_cell.length_c   1.000
_cell.angle_alpha   90.00
_cell.angle_beta   90.00
_cell.angle_gamma   90.00
#
_symmetry.space_group_name_H-M   'P 1'
#
loop_
_entity.id
_entity.type
_entity.pdbx_description
1 polymer ?
#
loop_
_entity_poly.entity_id
_entity_poly.type
_entity_poly.pdbx_seq_one_letter_code
_entity_poly.pdbx_strand_id
1 'polypeptide(L)' 'LPIIPDAGKKILDALGIPDEHRSFRFRDIPGLLNSLPPGMEISPPDVLFQKIEDSQVEEWTERFGGSDQA' A
#
# COMPACT_ATOMS: atom_id res chain seq x y z
N LEU A 1 4.34 -7.83 3.73
CA LEU A 1 2.91 -7.53 3.95
C LEU A 1 2.10 -8.32 2.91
N PRO A 2 0.96 -8.91 3.26
CA PRO A 2 0.44 -10.06 2.52
C PRO A 2 -0.27 -9.74 1.20
N ILE A 3 -0.92 -8.58 1.06
CA ILE A 3 -1.77 -8.27 -0.10
C ILE A 3 -1.06 -7.35 -1.11
N ILE A 4 -0.61 -6.18 -0.66
CA ILE A 4 0.16 -5.23 -1.49
C ILE A 4 1.44 -4.89 -0.71
N PRO A 5 2.52 -5.68 -0.88
CA PRO A 5 3.76 -5.52 -0.11
C PRO A 5 4.32 -4.09 -0.18
N ASP A 6 4.35 -3.51 -1.37
CA ASP A 6 4.96 -2.20 -1.61
C ASP A 6 4.14 -1.06 -1.00
N ALA A 7 2.82 -1.09 -1.15
CA ALA A 7 1.95 -0.06 -0.55
C ALA A 7 2.04 -0.11 0.98
N GLY A 8 2.02 -1.31 1.55
CA GLY A 8 2.16 -1.43 2.99
C GLY A 8 3.55 -1.01 3.49
N LYS A 9 4.62 -1.27 2.72
CA LYS A 9 5.96 -0.76 3.02
C LYS A 9 5.96 0.77 3.04
N LYS A 10 5.41 1.41 2.01
CA LYS A 10 5.27 2.88 1.94
C LYS A 10 4.55 3.45 3.15
N ILE A 11 3.45 2.82 3.60
CA ILE A 11 2.72 3.25 4.80
C ILE A 11 3.62 3.16 6.04
N LEU A 12 4.28 2.02 6.25
CA LEU A 12 5.09 1.80 7.46
C LEU A 12 6.39 2.62 7.45
N ASP A 13 6.95 2.92 6.28
CA ASP A 13 8.05 3.87 6.10
C ASP A 13 7.59 5.29 6.47
N ALA A 14 6.41 5.72 6.00
CA ALA A 14 5.83 7.03 6.30
C ALA A 14 5.53 7.22 7.80
N LEU A 15 5.22 6.14 8.51
CA LEU A 15 5.02 6.09 9.96
C LEU A 15 6.33 5.88 10.74
N GLY A 16 7.49 5.76 10.08
CA GLY A 16 8.79 5.58 10.72
C GLY A 16 8.98 4.24 11.43
N ILE A 17 8.22 3.20 11.07
CA ILE A 17 8.24 1.89 11.74
C ILE A 17 9.41 1.04 11.21
N PRO A 18 10.39 0.61 12.04
CA PRO A 18 11.50 -0.25 11.60
C PRO A 18 11.02 -1.61 11.07
N ASP A 19 11.78 -2.20 10.14
CA ASP A 19 11.40 -3.46 9.46
C ASP A 19 11.18 -4.63 10.44
N GLU A 20 11.97 -4.73 11.51
CA GLU A 20 11.83 -5.76 12.55
C GLU A 20 10.49 -5.70 13.29
N HIS A 21 9.80 -4.56 13.27
CA HIS A 21 8.51 -4.35 13.92
C HIS A 21 7.31 -4.59 12.97
N ARG A 22 7.56 -4.89 11.68
CA ARG A 22 6.52 -5.06 10.65
C ARG A 22 6.01 -6.49 10.59
N SER A 23 5.12 -6.84 11.53
CA SER A 23 4.54 -8.19 11.57
C SER A 23 3.03 -8.16 11.78
N PHE A 24 2.37 -9.24 11.34
CA PHE A 24 0.97 -9.54 11.67
C PHE A 24 0.83 -10.40 12.94
N ARG A 25 1.90 -10.54 13.73
CA ARG A 25 1.91 -11.34 14.97
C ARG A 25 1.54 -10.46 16.16
N PHE A 26 0.27 -10.04 16.20
CA PHE A 26 -0.25 -9.20 17.27
C PHE A 26 -0.57 -10.04 18.52
N ARG A 27 -0.19 -9.53 19.70
CA ARG A 27 -0.42 -10.20 21.00
C ARG A 27 -1.36 -9.41 21.91
N ASP A 28 -1.24 -8.09 21.90
CA ASP A 28 -2.10 -7.15 22.62
C ASP A 28 -2.95 -6.35 21.62
N ILE A 29 -4.13 -6.89 21.28
CA ILE A 29 -5.03 -6.27 20.32
C ILE A 29 -5.59 -4.93 20.84
N PRO A 30 -6.05 -4.81 22.10
CA PRO A 30 -6.47 -3.51 22.65
C PRO A 30 -5.36 -2.45 22.63
N GLY A 31 -4.12 -2.83 22.99
CA GLY A 31 -2.97 -1.92 22.97
C GLY A 31 -2.53 -1.50 21.57
N LEU A 32 -2.87 -2.28 20.53
CA LEU A 32 -2.50 -1.97 19.14
C LEU A 32 -3.01 -0.59 18.69
N LEU A 33 -4.21 -0.21 19.13
CA LEU A 33 -4.82 1.08 18.77
C LEU A 33 -4.03 2.29 19.30
N ASN A 34 -3.23 2.09 20.35
CA ASN A 34 -2.40 3.13 20.97
C ASN A 34 -0.91 2.96 20.65
N SER A 35 -0.55 2.11 19.67
CA SER A 35 0.85 1.82 19.33
C SER A 35 1.59 2.97 18.68
N LEU A 36 0.86 3.98 18.17
CA LEU A 36 1.43 5.22 17.67
C LEU A 36 1.26 6.30 18.75
N PRO A 37 2.35 6.78 19.36
CA PRO A 37 2.30 7.84 20.37
C PRO A 37 1.66 9.13 19.82
N PRO A 38 0.86 9.85 20.63
CA PRO A 38 0.38 11.17 20.27
C PRO A 38 1.54 12.14 19.99
N GLY A 39 1.41 12.95 18.94
CA GLY A 39 2.43 13.93 18.55
C GLY A 39 3.65 13.36 17.83
N MET A 40 3.66 12.05 17.52
CA MET A 40 4.65 11.44 16.63
C MET A 40 4.62 12.12 15.25
N GLU A 41 5.78 12.56 14.77
CA GLU A 41 5.92 13.05 13.40
C GLU A 41 5.78 11.91 12.39
N ILE A 42 5.08 12.18 11.29
CA ILE A 42 4.91 11.26 10.17
C ILE A 42 5.24 11.97 8.86
N SER A 43 5.71 11.22 7.88
CA SER A 43 6.05 11.74 6.54
C SER A 43 5.17 11.08 5.49
N PRO A 44 3.90 11.52 5.34
CA PRO A 44 2.95 10.89 4.44
C PRO A 44 3.41 11.03 2.98
N PRO A 45 3.23 10.01 2.12
CA PRO A 45 3.46 10.14 0.69
C PRO A 45 2.36 10.99 0.05
N ASP A 46 2.70 11.73 -1.01
CA ASP A 46 1.73 12.55 -1.77
C ASP A 46 0.56 11.71 -2.31
N VAL A 47 0.86 10.52 -2.84
CA VAL A 47 -0.12 9.58 -3.38
C VAL A 47 0.30 8.14 -3.04
N LEU A 48 -0.59 7.40 -2.39
CA LEU A 48 -0.36 5.97 -2.13
C LEU A 48 -0.77 5.10 -3.33
N PHE A 49 -1.92 5.41 -3.94
CA PHE A 49 -2.44 4.73 -5.12
C PHE A 49 -2.84 5.77 -6.16
N GLN A 50 -2.28 5.65 -7.35
CA GLN A 50 -2.73 6.43 -8.49
C GLN A 50 -3.97 5.77 -9.08
N LYS A 51 -4.96 6.59 -9.45
CA LYS A 51 -6.12 6.11 -10.20
C LYS A 51 -5.65 5.57 -11.57
N ILE A 52 -6.22 4.45 -11.98
CA ILE A 52 -6.09 3.98 -13.37
C ILE A 52 -7.14 4.74 -14.17
N GLU A 53 -6.69 5.51 -15.16
CA GLU A 53 -7.56 6.28 -16.04
C GLU A 53 -8.10 5.43 -17.19
N ASP A 54 -9.27 5.82 -17.71
CA ASP A 54 -9.96 5.07 -18.78
C ASP A 54 -9.07 4.92 -20.02
N SER A 55 -8.27 5.94 -20.36
CA SER A 55 -7.33 5.89 -21.47
C SER A 55 -6.23 4.84 -21.28
N GLN A 56 -5.82 4.57 -20.03
CA GLN A 56 -4.83 3.53 -19.74
C GLN A 56 -5.43 2.14 -19.90
N VAL A 57 -6.71 1.98 -19.50
CA VAL A 57 -7.45 0.73 -19.71
C VAL A 57 -7.58 0.46 -21.21
N GLU A 58 -8.03 1.45 -21.99
CA GLU A 58 -8.16 1.34 -23.45
C GLU A 58 -6.83 0.95 -24.12
N GLU A 59 -5.75 1.66 -23.79
CA GLU A 59 -4.41 1.38 -24.31
C GLU A 59 -3.97 -0.05 -24.01
N TRP A 60 -4.13 -0.51 -22.76
CA TRP A 60 -3.72 -1.85 -22.37
C TRP A 60 -4.61 -2.94 -22.99
N THR A 61 -5.90 -2.67 -23.16
CA THR A 61 -6.81 -3.59 -23.86
C THR A 61 -6.42 -3.73 -25.33
N GLU A 62 -6.12 -2.65 -26.05
CA GLU A 62 -5.66 -2.73 -27.45
C GLU A 62 -4.33 -3.50 -27.55
N ARG A 63 -3.38 -3.19 -26.66
CA ARG A 63 -2.03 -3.76 -26.72
C ARG A 63 -1.95 -5.23 -26.28
N PHE A 64 -2.77 -5.63 -25.30
CA PHE A 64 -2.66 -6.93 -24.63
C PHE A 64 -3.94 -7.77 -24.61
N GLY A 65 -5.08 -7.24 -25.06
CA GLY A 65 -6.36 -7.94 -25.04
C GLY A 65 -6.48 -9.09 -26.04
N GLY A 66 -5.58 -9.16 -27.02
CA GLY A 66 -5.66 -10.10 -28.14
C GLY A 66 -6.72 -9.67 -29.16
N SER A 67 -6.41 -9.82 -30.44
CA SER A 67 -7.44 -9.71 -31.48
C SER A 67 -8.29 -10.98 -31.46
N ASP A 68 -9.62 -10.85 -31.46
CA ASP A 68 -10.63 -11.91 -31.60
C ASP A 68 -10.55 -12.68 -32.96
N GLN A 69 -9.37 -12.78 -33.57
CA GLN A 69 -9.13 -13.61 -34.74
C GLN A 69 -8.51 -14.94 -34.29
N ALA A 70 -9.38 -15.83 -33.81
CA ALA A 70 -9.18 -17.28 -33.81
C ALA A 70 -9.98 -17.89 -34.96
#